data_AF-A0A068NQW3-F1
#
_entry.id   AF-A0A068NQW3-F1
#
_cell.length_a   1.000
_cell.length_b   1.000
_cell.length_c   1.000
_cell.angle_alpha   90.00
_cell.angle_beta   90.00
_cell.angle_gamma   90.00
#
_symmetry.space_group_name_H-M   'P 1'
#
loop_
_entity.id
_entity.type
_entity.pdbx_description
1 polymer ?
#
loop_
_entity_poly.entity_id
_entity_poly.type
_entity_poly.pdbx_seq_one_letter_code
_entity_poly.pdbx_strand_id
1 'polypeptide(L)'
;MRYAGWILCLLLLAVPRHASAIWYILHDSDPELAVSPIVVVGYWPKAKRIPHVHWVGKNAIDHSEVRTQLRVLKVLHGDIRAGLLPIRYDVGVSWNDQGTCLNSDSSTEEIGDVDDVTKPNIWFLKWGKSWDKRDPRRTLTVYSYRCIQSRRFIPYYEILRRPERDRMIGRLLESRDSKIVYRSLDYVCGPTLPWPFTSFRTKQELRPTPPQRPQFIGLMLRLGRVIDGRMLDCRPLATALFSNLSGQSAVPRLCDLLKDPQPEVQLIAAGYLVQLGNLSSLAGIEQVCHTAGTLNRSGATAGGDDERRWRESRFSCELIKAMERSQDLRYVPALIGFLEDDSFGGAVDEDIEMPTLYARDALDRLTGYRFPPDVESSLKAWRRVGSLAADQRNERLRSLLGDWRDPLQAVAVELGPVQPSPDFGTRTLGEIRVTNNSTQAVAIAKRPTSFSQRWEHGSSSGGFDSPDRVAEEPFITLRPGEATSFRAYLIPELFSGSGRAELYLKYLKVDPRRGRKAWVGVLRAKISLAKDRKPSTASPPEAPPCLQ
;
A
#
# COMPACT_ATOMS: atom_id res chain seq x y z
N MET A 1 -12.98 -28.00 -17.30
CA MET A 1 -14.12 -27.63 -16.43
C MET A 1 -13.90 -26.21 -15.95
N ARG A 2 -14.86 -25.33 -16.23
CA ARG A 2 -14.73 -23.87 -16.21
C ARG A 2 -14.95 -23.29 -14.80
N TYR A 3 -14.24 -22.20 -14.51
CA TYR A 3 -14.33 -21.37 -13.32
C TYR A 3 -15.77 -20.99 -12.96
N ALA A 4 -16.22 -21.40 -11.77
CA ALA A 4 -17.49 -21.01 -11.15
C ALA A 4 -17.19 -20.58 -9.69
N GLY A 5 -16.34 -19.57 -9.54
CA GLY A 5 -15.86 -19.08 -8.23
C GLY A 5 -16.23 -17.63 -7.90
N TRP A 6 -17.10 -16.99 -8.68
CA TRP A 6 -17.44 -15.58 -8.49
C TRP A 6 -18.94 -15.42 -8.64
N ILE A 7 -19.66 -15.34 -7.50
CA ILE A 7 -20.95 -14.67 -7.21
C ILE A 7 -21.29 -15.10 -5.77
N LEU A 8 -20.66 -14.48 -4.76
CA LEU A 8 -21.15 -14.56 -3.37
C LEU A 8 -20.67 -13.39 -2.50
N CYS A 9 -20.52 -12.18 -3.06
CA CYS A 9 -20.11 -11.00 -2.28
C CYS A 9 -20.96 -9.74 -2.48
N LEU A 10 -22.01 -9.75 -3.31
CA LEU A 10 -22.82 -8.55 -3.62
C LEU A 10 -24.16 -8.44 -2.89
N LEU A 11 -24.48 -9.32 -1.94
CA LEU A 11 -25.76 -9.34 -1.22
C LEU A 11 -25.64 -9.04 0.30
N LEU A 12 -24.79 -8.07 0.67
CA LEU A 12 -24.65 -7.61 2.07
C LEU A 12 -25.20 -6.21 2.34
N LEU A 13 -25.87 -5.57 1.37
CA LEU A 13 -26.35 -4.19 1.52
C LEU A 13 -27.80 -4.03 2.04
N ALA A 14 -28.47 -5.11 2.44
CA ALA A 14 -29.86 -5.03 2.92
C ALA A 14 -30.23 -6.01 4.06
N VAL A 15 -29.28 -6.38 4.94
CA VAL A 15 -29.56 -7.23 6.11
C VAL A 15 -29.73 -6.35 7.37
N PRO A 16 -30.80 -6.53 8.18
CA PRO A 16 -30.99 -5.78 9.42
C PRO A 16 -29.83 -5.99 10.40
N ARG A 17 -29.52 -4.96 11.21
CA ARG A 17 -28.35 -4.77 12.09
C ARG A 17 -28.15 -5.80 13.24
N HIS A 18 -28.80 -6.95 13.21
CA HIS A 18 -28.65 -7.97 14.24
C HIS A 18 -28.21 -9.30 13.57
N ALA A 19 -27.00 -9.75 13.92
CA ALA A 19 -26.37 -11.02 13.51
C ALA A 19 -25.66 -11.06 12.15
N SER A 20 -24.61 -10.25 12.02
CA SER A 20 -23.36 -10.75 11.42
C SER A 20 -22.23 -10.27 12.32
N ALA A 21 -21.88 -11.10 13.31
CA ALA A 21 -20.54 -11.02 13.88
C ALA A 21 -19.61 -11.23 12.69
N ILE A 22 -19.01 -10.15 12.19
CA ILE A 22 -17.86 -10.25 11.30
C ILE A 22 -16.90 -11.15 12.07
N TRP A 23 -16.75 -12.39 11.62
CA TRP A 23 -15.83 -13.34 12.22
C TRP A 23 -14.45 -12.73 12.07
N TYR A 24 -14.02 -11.97 13.07
CA TYR A 24 -12.66 -11.47 13.13
C TYR A 24 -11.79 -12.71 13.08
N ILE A 25 -11.07 -12.88 11.98
CA ILE A 25 -10.02 -13.86 11.88
C ILE A 25 -9.10 -13.55 13.05
N LEU A 26 -9.11 -14.42 14.05
CA LEU A 26 -8.24 -14.27 15.21
C LEU A 26 -6.82 -14.45 14.66
N HIS A 27 -6.09 -13.33 14.53
CA HIS A 27 -4.70 -13.35 14.11
C HIS A 27 -3.87 -13.79 15.31
N ASP A 28 -3.66 -15.10 15.47
CA ASP A 28 -2.75 -15.61 16.48
C ASP A 28 -1.33 -15.08 16.20
N SER A 29 -0.77 -14.38 17.17
CA SER A 29 0.62 -14.00 17.17
C SER A 29 1.53 -15.23 17.29
N ASP A 30 2.80 -15.11 16.89
CA ASP A 30 3.74 -16.22 17.02
C ASP A 30 3.92 -16.70 18.47
N PRO A 31 3.95 -15.83 19.50
CA PRO A 31 3.89 -16.27 20.90
C PRO A 31 2.67 -17.13 21.23
N GLU A 32 1.49 -16.78 20.73
CA GLU A 32 0.24 -17.52 20.96
C GLU A 32 0.28 -18.88 20.25
N LEU A 33 0.77 -18.93 19.01
CA LEU A 33 1.01 -20.19 18.32
C LEU A 33 2.02 -21.05 19.08
N ALA A 34 3.12 -20.48 19.55
CA ALA A 34 4.19 -21.20 20.25
C ALA A 34 3.67 -21.94 21.50
N VAL A 35 2.71 -21.38 22.23
CA VAL A 35 2.11 -21.99 23.43
C VAL A 35 1.02 -23.01 23.11
N SER A 36 0.80 -23.35 21.84
CA SER A 36 -0.15 -24.39 21.45
C SER A 36 0.14 -25.71 22.18
N PRO A 37 -0.91 -26.42 22.65
CA PRO A 37 -0.75 -27.62 23.46
C PRO A 37 -0.16 -28.79 22.66
N ILE A 38 -0.30 -28.76 21.33
CA ILE A 38 0.26 -29.77 20.44
C ILE A 38 0.96 -29.06 19.29
N VAL A 39 2.23 -29.39 19.09
CA VAL A 39 3.05 -28.89 17.98
C VAL A 39 3.74 -30.07 17.33
N VAL A 40 3.53 -30.24 16.03
CA VAL A 40 4.08 -31.38 15.29
C VAL A 40 4.73 -30.94 13.99
N VAL A 41 5.63 -31.78 13.47
CA VAL A 41 5.99 -31.77 12.06
C VAL A 41 5.14 -32.81 11.34
N GLY A 42 4.42 -32.39 10.30
CA GLY A 42 3.54 -33.25 9.53
C GLY A 42 3.21 -32.67 8.16
N TYR A 43 2.42 -33.40 7.39
CA TYR A 43 1.96 -32.94 6.08
C TYR A 43 0.56 -33.49 5.75
N TRP A 44 -0.17 -32.77 4.91
CA TRP A 44 -1.46 -33.21 4.40
C TRP A 44 -1.25 -34.19 3.25
N PRO A 45 -1.62 -35.49 3.37
CA PRO A 45 -1.30 -36.51 2.38
C PRO A 45 -2.28 -36.50 1.20
N LYS A 46 -2.86 -35.34 0.84
CA LYS A 46 -3.98 -35.19 -0.09
C LYS A 46 -5.20 -36.06 0.28
N ALA A 47 -5.42 -36.24 1.59
CA ALA A 47 -6.59 -36.97 2.07
C ALA A 47 -7.88 -36.24 1.69
N LYS A 48 -8.97 -36.99 1.46
CA LYS A 48 -10.28 -36.43 1.13
C LYS A 48 -10.67 -35.36 2.15
N ARG A 49 -11.14 -34.22 1.65
CA ARG A 49 -11.72 -33.13 2.44
C ARG A 49 -13.22 -33.35 2.48
N ILE A 50 -13.78 -33.45 3.67
CA ILE A 50 -15.20 -33.70 3.89
C ILE A 50 -15.78 -32.41 4.51
N PRO A 51 -16.45 -31.56 3.72
CA PRO A 51 -17.14 -30.39 4.25
C PRO A 51 -18.22 -30.81 5.25
N HIS A 52 -18.31 -30.08 6.35
CA HIS A 52 -19.31 -30.29 7.38
C HIS A 52 -19.92 -28.94 7.74
N VAL A 53 -21.07 -28.66 7.12
CA VAL A 53 -21.66 -27.33 7.01
C VAL A 53 -23.06 -27.32 7.63
N HIS A 54 -23.35 -26.30 8.44
CA HIS A 54 -24.69 -25.97 8.89
C HIS A 54 -25.29 -24.88 8.00
N TRP A 55 -26.42 -25.19 7.38
CA TRP A 55 -27.17 -24.24 6.56
C TRP A 55 -28.31 -23.61 7.37
N VAL A 56 -28.39 -22.29 7.36
CA VAL A 56 -29.53 -21.53 7.85
C VAL A 56 -30.36 -21.07 6.65
N GLY A 57 -31.56 -21.62 6.52
CA GLY A 57 -32.39 -21.43 5.33
C GLY A 57 -31.77 -22.11 4.10
N LYS A 58 -31.98 -21.52 2.92
CA LYS A 58 -31.53 -22.11 1.64
C LYS A 58 -30.12 -21.68 1.20
N ASN A 59 -29.64 -20.52 1.66
CA ASN A 59 -28.49 -19.85 1.04
C ASN A 59 -27.44 -19.33 2.03
N ALA A 60 -27.63 -19.48 3.35
CA ALA A 60 -26.67 -18.97 4.33
C ALA A 60 -25.99 -20.12 5.09
N ILE A 61 -24.67 -20.03 5.22
CA ILE A 61 -23.87 -20.92 6.06
C ILE A 61 -23.65 -20.21 7.39
N ASP A 62 -24.05 -20.83 8.49
CA ASP A 62 -23.85 -20.29 9.84
C ASP A 62 -22.61 -20.91 10.51
N HIS A 63 -22.35 -22.19 10.23
CA HIS A 63 -21.14 -22.88 10.67
C HIS A 63 -20.56 -23.72 9.54
N SER A 64 -19.24 -23.72 9.40
CA SER A 64 -18.53 -24.60 8.48
C SER A 64 -17.25 -25.10 9.14
N GLU A 65 -17.03 -26.40 9.08
CA GLU A 65 -15.74 -27.02 9.34
C GLU A 65 -15.43 -28.01 8.22
N VAL A 66 -14.15 -28.30 7.99
CA VAL A 66 -13.73 -29.33 7.05
C VAL A 66 -12.96 -30.40 7.80
N ARG A 67 -13.29 -31.67 7.52
CA ARG A 67 -12.62 -32.84 8.10
C ARG A 67 -11.68 -33.45 7.09
N THR A 68 -10.46 -33.76 7.52
CA THR A 68 -9.47 -34.47 6.71
C THR A 68 -8.48 -35.23 7.61
N GLN A 69 -7.32 -35.59 7.08
CA GLN A 69 -6.28 -36.30 7.83
C GLN A 69 -4.94 -35.61 7.70
N LEU A 70 -4.14 -35.71 8.76
CA LEU A 70 -2.76 -35.22 8.82
C LEU A 70 -1.81 -36.39 9.02
N ARG A 71 -0.74 -36.45 8.24
CA ARG A 71 0.38 -37.36 8.49
C ARG A 71 1.37 -36.70 9.44
N VAL A 72 1.33 -37.08 10.71
CA VAL A 72 2.30 -36.63 11.72
C VAL A 72 3.57 -37.45 11.59
N LEU A 73 4.71 -36.77 11.36
CA LEU A 73 6.03 -37.37 11.24
C LEU A 73 6.81 -37.30 12.55
N LYS A 74 6.74 -36.16 13.25
CA LYS A 74 7.46 -35.91 14.50
C LYS A 74 6.60 -35.06 15.43
N VAL A 75 6.58 -35.40 16.71
CA VAL A 75 5.94 -34.57 17.74
C VAL A 75 7.01 -33.68 18.37
N LEU A 76 6.82 -32.36 18.29
CA LEU A 76 7.71 -31.37 18.91
C LEU A 76 7.23 -31.04 20.33
N HIS A 77 5.91 -31.04 20.54
CA HIS A 77 5.27 -30.85 21.84
C HIS A 77 3.85 -31.45 21.86
N GLY A 78 3.39 -31.86 23.04
CA GLY A 78 2.04 -32.38 23.29
C GLY A 78 1.98 -33.90 23.34
N ASP A 79 0.91 -34.41 23.93
CA ASP A 79 0.67 -35.85 24.11
C ASP A 79 -0.14 -36.44 22.95
N ILE A 80 0.55 -36.70 21.84
CA ILE A 80 0.02 -37.48 20.70
C ILE A 80 1.12 -38.37 20.13
N ARG A 81 0.73 -39.35 19.30
CA ARG A 81 1.69 -40.22 18.59
C ARG A 81 1.81 -39.81 17.12
N ALA A 82 2.99 -40.04 16.55
CA ALA A 82 3.18 -39.95 15.10
C ALA A 82 2.27 -40.97 14.37
N GLY A 83 1.83 -40.65 13.16
CA GLY A 83 0.87 -41.48 12.43
C GLY A 83 -0.13 -40.68 11.59
N LEU A 84 -1.17 -41.36 11.11
CA LEU A 84 -2.29 -40.74 10.40
C LEU A 84 -3.33 -40.33 11.44
N LEU A 85 -3.54 -39.03 11.61
CA LEU A 85 -4.51 -38.54 12.58
C LEU A 85 -5.65 -37.81 11.88
N PRO A 86 -6.91 -38.00 12.32
CA PRO A 86 -8.01 -37.17 11.84
C PRO A 86 -7.82 -35.75 12.37
N ILE A 87 -7.93 -34.79 11.46
CA ILE A 87 -7.94 -33.37 11.80
C ILE A 87 -9.22 -32.73 11.28
N ARG A 88 -9.55 -31.58 11.88
CA ARG A 88 -10.52 -30.65 11.32
C ARG A 88 -9.94 -29.25 11.26
N TYR A 89 -10.49 -28.42 10.41
CA TYR A 89 -10.19 -27.00 10.37
C TYR A 89 -11.44 -26.16 10.14
N ASP A 90 -11.44 -24.97 10.72
CA ASP A 90 -12.58 -24.05 10.73
C ASP A 90 -12.52 -23.09 9.52
N VAL A 91 -13.56 -22.27 9.34
CA VAL A 91 -13.51 -21.09 8.44
C VAL A 91 -12.29 -20.25 8.82
N GLY A 92 -11.51 -19.79 7.83
CA GLY A 92 -10.22 -19.14 8.12
C GLY A 92 -9.00 -19.92 7.62
N VAL A 93 -9.20 -21.12 7.08
CA VAL A 93 -8.13 -22.02 6.65
C VAL A 93 -8.51 -22.70 5.33
N SER A 94 -7.80 -22.40 4.26
CA SER A 94 -7.94 -23.17 3.01
C SER A 94 -6.61 -23.37 2.29
N TRP A 95 -6.63 -24.32 1.36
CA TRP A 95 -5.60 -24.59 0.36
C TRP A 95 -6.28 -25.30 -0.83
N ASN A 96 -5.64 -25.36 -2.00
CA ASN A 96 -6.22 -26.03 -3.17
C ASN A 96 -6.01 -27.56 -3.14
N ASP A 97 -6.54 -28.31 -4.11
CA ASP A 97 -6.40 -29.77 -4.15
C ASP A 97 -4.94 -30.27 -4.29
N GLN A 98 -4.02 -29.41 -4.74
CA GLN A 98 -2.59 -29.71 -4.78
C GLN A 98 -1.89 -29.45 -3.45
N GLY A 99 -2.58 -28.83 -2.48
CA GLY A 99 -2.03 -28.42 -1.20
C GLY A 99 -1.27 -27.10 -1.25
N THR A 100 -1.37 -26.36 -2.36
CA THR A 100 -0.77 -25.02 -2.47
C THR A 100 -1.79 -23.93 -2.18
N CYS A 101 -1.35 -22.68 -2.15
CA CYS A 101 -2.20 -21.52 -1.85
C CYS A 101 -2.84 -21.60 -0.46
N LEU A 102 -2.06 -21.95 0.57
CA LEU A 102 -2.53 -21.83 1.95
C LEU A 102 -2.97 -20.38 2.20
N ASN A 103 -4.20 -20.17 2.63
CA ASN A 103 -4.71 -18.82 2.88
C ASN A 103 -5.80 -18.79 3.96
N SER A 104 -6.20 -17.57 4.34
CA SER A 104 -7.25 -17.31 5.33
C SER A 104 -8.69 -17.59 4.88
N ASP A 105 -8.95 -17.92 3.61
CA ASP A 105 -10.30 -18.17 3.06
C ASP A 105 -11.35 -17.14 3.49
N SER A 106 -10.98 -15.86 3.40
CA SER A 106 -11.77 -14.72 3.88
C SER A 106 -11.82 -13.62 2.84
N SER A 107 -12.69 -12.62 3.02
CA SER A 107 -12.77 -11.47 2.12
C SER A 107 -11.48 -10.64 2.03
N THR A 108 -10.53 -10.85 2.94
CA THR A 108 -9.21 -10.19 2.93
C THR A 108 -8.07 -11.19 2.66
N GLU A 109 -8.35 -12.29 1.94
CA GLU A 109 -7.43 -13.40 1.60
C GLU A 109 -5.96 -13.15 1.95
N GLU A 110 -5.56 -13.57 3.16
CA GLU A 110 -4.16 -13.54 3.57
C GLU A 110 -3.47 -14.85 3.19
N ILE A 111 -2.30 -14.76 2.56
CA ILE A 111 -1.49 -15.92 2.16
C ILE A 111 -0.65 -16.40 3.34
N GLY A 112 -0.66 -17.71 3.60
CA GLY A 112 0.16 -18.33 4.65
C GLY A 112 1.64 -18.47 4.28
N ASP A 113 2.48 -18.67 5.29
CA ASP A 113 3.94 -18.82 5.17
C ASP A 113 4.39 -20.15 4.51
N VAL A 114 3.45 -20.96 4.00
CA VAL A 114 3.69 -22.31 3.47
C VAL A 114 3.20 -22.40 2.04
N ASP A 115 4.15 -22.63 1.12
CA ASP A 115 3.85 -22.79 -0.30
C ASP A 115 3.04 -24.06 -0.61
N ASP A 116 3.27 -25.13 0.16
CA ASP A 116 2.73 -26.47 -0.09
C ASP A 116 2.57 -27.26 1.22
N VAL A 117 1.31 -27.49 1.63
CA VAL A 117 0.96 -28.23 2.85
C VAL A 117 1.13 -29.75 2.70
N THR A 118 1.38 -30.26 1.49
CA THR A 118 1.72 -31.67 1.25
C THR A 118 3.17 -32.01 1.58
N LYS A 119 4.00 -30.99 1.80
CA LYS A 119 5.37 -31.13 2.32
C LYS A 119 5.39 -31.08 3.85
N PRO A 120 6.45 -31.58 4.49
CA PRO A 120 6.60 -31.47 5.94
C PRO A 120 6.64 -30.00 6.42
N ASN A 121 5.67 -29.63 7.24
CA ASN A 121 5.47 -28.32 7.86
C ASN A 121 5.25 -28.46 9.37
N ILE A 122 5.33 -27.36 10.10
CA ILE A 122 4.93 -27.28 11.51
C ILE A 122 3.43 -27.08 11.57
N TRP A 123 2.74 -27.87 12.39
CA TRP A 123 1.32 -27.77 12.65
C TRP A 123 1.08 -27.50 14.14
N PHE A 124 0.40 -26.40 14.42
CA PHE A 124 -0.06 -26.01 15.74
C PHE A 124 -1.50 -26.49 15.92
N LEU A 125 -1.72 -27.40 16.87
CA LEU A 125 -2.96 -28.13 17.02
C LEU A 125 -3.50 -27.98 18.44
N LYS A 126 -4.83 -28.04 18.56
CA LYS A 126 -5.52 -28.19 19.84
C LYS A 126 -6.65 -29.20 19.73
N TRP A 127 -6.98 -29.85 20.84
CA TRP A 127 -8.17 -30.70 20.92
C TRP A 127 -9.43 -29.84 20.96
N GLY A 128 -10.32 -29.98 19.98
CA GLY A 128 -11.60 -29.29 19.93
C GLY A 128 -12.76 -30.24 19.68
N LYS A 129 -13.98 -29.74 19.89
CA LYS A 129 -15.25 -30.43 19.57
C LYS A 129 -15.90 -29.79 18.35
N SER A 130 -16.54 -30.61 17.51
CA SER A 130 -17.35 -30.14 16.39
C SER A 130 -18.40 -29.11 16.85
N TRP A 131 -18.74 -28.16 15.98
CA TRP A 131 -19.92 -27.32 16.19
C TRP A 131 -21.20 -28.18 16.23
N ASP A 132 -21.21 -29.32 15.53
CA ASP A 132 -22.31 -30.27 15.59
C ASP A 132 -22.26 -31.07 16.89
N LYS A 133 -23.18 -30.76 17.80
CA LYS A 133 -23.33 -31.46 19.08
C LYS A 133 -23.60 -32.97 18.93
N ARG A 134 -24.04 -33.43 17.75
CA ARG A 134 -24.24 -34.86 17.45
C ARG A 134 -22.93 -35.61 17.24
N ASP A 135 -21.82 -34.92 17.00
CA ASP A 135 -20.50 -35.55 16.93
C ASP A 135 -19.73 -35.32 18.25
N PRO A 136 -19.77 -36.26 19.20
CA PRO A 136 -19.12 -36.10 20.50
C PRO A 136 -17.59 -36.23 20.42
N ARG A 137 -17.04 -36.61 19.26
CA ARG A 137 -15.61 -36.88 19.11
C ARG A 137 -14.81 -35.59 19.28
N ARG A 138 -13.76 -35.67 20.11
CA ARG A 138 -12.71 -34.66 20.14
C ARG A 138 -11.73 -34.95 19.00
N THR A 139 -11.44 -33.93 18.21
CA THR A 139 -10.51 -34.03 17.07
C THR A 139 -9.46 -32.94 17.17
N LEU A 140 -8.30 -33.20 16.56
CA LEU A 140 -7.27 -32.20 16.42
C LEU A 140 -7.77 -31.10 15.48
N THR A 141 -7.70 -29.85 15.94
CA THR A 141 -8.26 -28.70 15.25
C THR A 141 -7.15 -27.75 14.81
N VAL A 142 -7.19 -27.32 13.54
CA VAL A 142 -6.43 -26.19 12.98
C VAL A 142 -7.41 -25.03 12.86
N TYR A 143 -7.22 -23.97 13.64
CA TYR A 143 -8.22 -22.91 13.80
C TYR A 143 -7.84 -21.60 13.10
N SER A 144 -6.64 -21.54 12.52
CA SER A 144 -6.13 -20.43 11.73
C SER A 144 -5.16 -20.94 10.67
N TYR A 145 -5.11 -20.31 9.50
CA TYR A 145 -4.13 -20.67 8.46
C TYR A 145 -2.69 -20.50 8.99
N ARG A 146 -2.47 -19.59 9.95
CA ARG A 146 -1.19 -19.40 10.64
C ARG A 146 -0.77 -20.59 11.50
N CYS A 147 -1.69 -21.50 11.87
CA CYS A 147 -1.35 -22.74 12.55
C CYS A 147 -0.55 -23.72 11.67
N ILE A 148 -0.33 -23.41 10.39
CA ILE A 148 0.53 -24.18 9.50
C ILE A 148 1.72 -23.29 9.11
N GLN A 149 2.92 -23.68 9.51
CA GLN A 149 4.14 -22.87 9.36
C GLN A 149 5.25 -23.67 8.69
N SER A 150 6.14 -22.98 7.98
CA SER A 150 7.27 -23.66 7.34
C SER A 150 8.18 -24.33 8.38
N ARG A 151 8.62 -25.56 8.12
CA ARG A 151 9.55 -26.30 9.00
C ARG A 151 10.86 -25.56 9.29
N ARG A 152 11.23 -24.57 8.47
CA ARG A 152 12.41 -23.72 8.70
C ARG A 152 12.32 -22.95 10.03
N PHE A 153 11.11 -22.69 10.52
CA PHE A 153 10.88 -21.95 11.76
C PHE A 153 10.94 -22.80 13.03
N ILE A 154 11.34 -24.08 12.97
CA ILE A 154 11.47 -24.92 14.18
C ILE A 154 12.37 -24.25 15.24
N PRO A 155 13.59 -23.76 14.93
CA PRO A 155 14.43 -23.10 15.94
C PRO A 155 13.78 -21.84 16.54
N TYR A 156 12.98 -21.13 15.75
CA TYR A 156 12.26 -19.93 16.18
C TYR A 156 11.17 -20.28 17.20
N TYR A 157 10.27 -21.20 16.86
CA TYR A 157 9.20 -21.61 17.78
C TYR A 157 9.73 -22.37 19.00
N GLU A 158 10.84 -23.11 18.89
CA GLU A 158 11.51 -23.71 20.05
C GLU A 158 12.03 -22.65 21.04
N ILE A 159 12.48 -21.49 20.55
CA ILE A 159 12.86 -20.35 21.41
C ILE A 159 11.63 -19.72 22.04
N LEU A 160 10.56 -19.47 21.27
CA LEU A 160 9.34 -18.81 21.77
C LEU A 160 8.62 -19.57 22.89
N ARG A 161 8.84 -20.88 22.97
CA ARG A 161 8.29 -21.75 24.03
C ARG A 161 9.06 -21.68 25.35
N ARG A 162 10.25 -21.09 25.36
CA ARG A 162 11.07 -20.99 26.57
C ARG A 162 10.65 -19.76 27.38
N PRO A 163 10.76 -19.80 28.72
CA PRO A 163 10.58 -18.61 29.55
C PRO A 163 11.48 -17.46 29.08
N GLU A 164 12.71 -17.77 28.65
CA GLU A 164 13.74 -16.75 28.37
C GLU A 164 13.76 -16.31 26.89
N ARG A 165 12.64 -16.50 26.20
CA ARG A 165 12.49 -16.27 24.75
C ARG A 165 12.98 -14.89 24.33
N ASP A 166 12.67 -13.84 25.10
CA ASP A 166 13.01 -12.46 24.76
C ASP A 166 14.53 -12.23 24.73
N ARG A 167 15.27 -12.92 25.60
CA ARG A 167 16.74 -12.89 25.61
C ARG A 167 17.34 -13.77 24.52
N MET A 168 16.68 -14.87 24.19
CA MET A 168 17.19 -15.88 23.26
C MET A 168 16.93 -15.54 21.79
N ILE A 169 15.85 -14.83 21.48
CA ILE A 169 15.42 -14.57 20.10
C ILE A 169 16.47 -13.85 19.27
N GLY A 170 17.22 -12.92 19.90
CA GLY A 170 18.30 -12.21 19.24
C GLY A 170 19.37 -13.14 18.64
N ARG A 171 19.55 -14.35 19.17
CA ARG A 171 20.52 -15.34 18.62
C ARG A 171 20.15 -15.76 17.20
N LEU A 172 18.87 -15.74 16.84
CA LEU A 172 18.41 -16.11 15.51
C LEU A 172 18.76 -15.07 14.44
N LEU A 173 19.19 -13.86 14.82
CA LEU A 173 19.74 -12.88 13.89
C LEU A 173 21.08 -13.32 13.28
N GLU A 174 21.73 -14.33 13.87
CA GLU A 174 22.95 -14.96 13.33
C GLU A 174 22.63 -16.10 12.34
N SER A 175 21.35 -16.38 12.10
CA SER A 175 20.92 -17.39 11.12
C SER A 175 21.33 -17.00 9.69
N ARG A 176 21.60 -18.01 8.86
CA ARG A 176 21.81 -17.84 7.41
C ARG A 176 20.50 -17.82 6.62
N ASP A 177 19.38 -18.18 7.25
CA ASP A 177 18.04 -18.15 6.64
C ASP A 177 17.41 -16.77 6.86
N SER A 178 17.28 -16.00 5.79
CA SER A 178 16.71 -14.65 5.83
C SER A 178 15.27 -14.62 6.35
N LYS A 179 14.47 -15.67 6.13
CA LYS A 179 13.09 -15.71 6.65
C LYS A 179 13.09 -15.85 8.17
N ILE A 180 14.01 -16.63 8.74
CA ILE A 180 14.19 -16.73 10.20
C ILE A 180 14.66 -15.40 10.78
N VAL A 181 15.64 -14.75 10.14
CA VAL A 181 16.14 -13.43 10.59
C VAL A 181 15.02 -12.40 10.55
N TYR A 182 14.29 -12.29 9.43
CA TYR A 182 13.18 -11.36 9.28
C TYR A 182 12.09 -11.58 10.34
N ARG A 183 11.66 -12.83 10.56
CA ARG A 183 10.64 -13.14 11.58
C ARG A 183 11.13 -12.82 12.99
N SER A 184 12.42 -13.02 13.25
CA SER A 184 13.05 -12.65 14.53
C SER A 184 13.14 -11.13 14.71
N LEU A 185 13.41 -10.37 13.65
CA LEU A 185 13.35 -8.90 13.68
C LEU A 185 11.92 -8.42 13.96
N ASP A 186 10.92 -9.00 13.29
CA ASP A 186 9.50 -8.69 13.51
C ASP A 186 9.08 -8.95 14.97
N TYR A 187 9.51 -10.07 15.55
CA TYR A 187 9.32 -10.36 16.97
C TYR A 187 9.93 -9.27 17.87
N VAL A 188 11.18 -8.89 17.61
CA VAL A 188 11.90 -7.90 18.42
C VAL A 188 11.26 -6.49 18.32
N CYS A 189 10.66 -6.15 17.18
CA CYS A 189 9.91 -4.90 17.04
C CYS A 189 8.70 -4.86 17.99
N GLY A 190 8.05 -6.00 18.23
CA GLY A 190 6.86 -6.11 19.05
C GLY A 190 5.60 -5.60 18.34
N PRO A 191 4.67 -4.92 19.04
CA PRO A 191 3.39 -4.49 18.44
C PRO A 191 3.52 -3.27 17.54
N THR A 192 4.58 -2.50 17.70
CA THR A 192 4.81 -1.29 16.92
C THR A 192 6.08 -1.49 16.14
N LEU A 193 5.92 -1.62 14.81
CA LEU A 193 7.07 -1.62 13.91
C LEU A 193 7.80 -0.27 14.04
N PRO A 194 9.13 -0.22 13.91
CA PRO A 194 9.86 1.04 13.92
C PRO A 194 9.47 1.88 12.69
N TRP A 195 9.57 3.22 12.78
CA TRP A 195 9.49 4.06 11.59
C TRP A 195 10.51 3.58 10.53
N PRO A 196 10.19 3.56 9.22
CA PRO A 196 8.94 3.97 8.56
C PRO A 196 7.88 2.86 8.43
N PHE A 197 8.10 1.69 9.05
CA PHE A 197 7.22 0.53 8.91
C PHE A 197 5.87 0.66 9.65
N THR A 198 5.71 1.68 10.50
CA THR A 198 4.47 1.96 11.22
C THR A 198 3.27 2.17 10.31
N SER A 199 3.47 2.74 9.12
CA SER A 199 2.36 3.07 8.20
C SER A 199 1.83 1.84 7.44
N PHE A 200 2.60 0.75 7.35
CA PHE A 200 2.23 -0.44 6.58
C PHE A 200 1.06 -1.23 7.16
N ARG A 201 0.71 -0.99 8.42
CA ARG A 201 -0.39 -1.69 9.08
C ARG A 201 -1.57 -0.74 9.29
N THR A 202 -2.47 -0.74 8.31
CA THR A 202 -3.79 -0.07 8.43
C THR A 202 -4.66 -0.71 9.51
N LYS A 203 -4.38 -1.96 9.88
CA LYS A 203 -4.94 -2.63 11.05
C LYS A 203 -3.82 -2.82 12.06
N GLN A 204 -3.83 -2.01 13.11
CA GLN A 204 -3.00 -2.17 14.28
C GLN A 204 -3.40 -3.48 14.97
N GLU A 205 -2.90 -4.61 14.46
CA GLU A 205 -3.06 -5.90 15.10
C GLU A 205 -2.60 -5.76 16.54
N LEU A 206 -3.47 -6.12 17.48
CA LEU A 206 -3.25 -6.14 18.92
C LEU A 206 -2.20 -7.21 19.26
N ARG A 207 -0.97 -7.00 18.82
CA ARG A 207 0.16 -7.83 19.22
C ARG A 207 0.45 -7.56 20.69
N PRO A 208 0.82 -8.57 21.48
CA PRO A 208 1.25 -8.34 22.85
C PRO A 208 2.47 -7.41 22.88
N THR A 209 2.40 -6.36 23.72
CA THR A 209 3.55 -5.50 24.01
C THR A 209 4.63 -6.35 24.67
N PRO A 210 5.84 -6.50 24.08
CA PRO A 210 6.91 -7.20 24.78
C PRO A 210 7.21 -6.44 26.07
N PRO A 211 7.52 -7.15 27.16
CA PRO A 211 7.92 -6.53 28.41
C PRO A 211 9.10 -5.57 28.17
N GLN A 212 9.19 -4.55 29.02
CA GLN A 212 10.14 -3.45 28.90
C GLN A 212 11.56 -3.91 28.55
N ARG A 213 12.30 -3.02 27.90
CA ARG A 213 13.43 -3.23 26.96
C ARG A 213 14.89 -3.16 27.52
N PRO A 214 15.27 -3.56 28.75
CA PRO A 214 16.60 -3.25 29.30
C PRO A 214 17.74 -4.23 28.94
N GLN A 215 17.66 -5.09 27.92
CA GLN A 215 18.73 -6.08 27.61
C GLN A 215 19.29 -6.06 26.18
N PHE A 216 19.51 -4.87 25.59
CA PHE A 216 19.79 -4.74 24.16
C PHE A 216 21.25 -4.60 23.71
N ILE A 217 22.25 -4.59 24.60
CA ILE A 217 23.66 -4.47 24.16
C ILE A 217 24.03 -5.63 23.21
N GLY A 218 23.68 -6.87 23.57
CA GLY A 218 23.91 -8.04 22.72
C GLY A 218 23.06 -8.06 21.44
N LEU A 219 21.93 -7.35 21.42
CA LEU A 219 21.09 -7.21 20.24
C LEU A 219 21.71 -6.23 19.23
N MET A 220 22.24 -5.09 19.69
CA MET A 220 22.82 -4.06 18.82
C MET A 220 23.95 -4.60 17.95
N LEU A 221 24.86 -5.39 18.54
CA LEU A 221 25.95 -6.04 17.80
C LEU A 221 25.42 -6.99 16.70
N ARG A 222 24.34 -7.71 16.98
CA ARG A 222 23.73 -8.62 15.99
C ARG A 222 22.97 -7.87 14.91
N LEU A 223 22.28 -6.78 15.23
CA LEU A 223 21.66 -5.91 14.24
C LEU A 223 22.70 -5.32 13.29
N GLY A 224 23.84 -4.86 13.82
CA GLY A 224 24.96 -4.40 12.99
C GLY A 224 25.37 -5.43 11.94
N ARG A 225 25.52 -6.70 12.33
CA ARG A 225 25.84 -7.79 11.38
C ARG A 225 24.75 -8.03 10.33
N VAL A 226 23.47 -7.88 10.69
CA VAL A 226 22.38 -8.00 9.72
C VAL A 226 22.43 -6.85 8.72
N ILE A 227 22.67 -5.62 9.18
CA ILE A 227 22.80 -4.41 8.35
C ILE A 227 24.01 -4.51 7.41
N ASP A 228 25.16 -4.97 7.90
CA ASP A 228 26.38 -5.19 7.10
C ASP A 228 26.33 -6.46 6.23
N GLY A 229 25.34 -7.31 6.44
CA GLY A 229 25.22 -8.62 5.81
C GLY A 229 24.66 -8.58 4.39
N ARG A 230 24.56 -9.77 3.78
CA ARG A 230 24.01 -9.97 2.42
C ARG A 230 22.49 -10.25 2.38
N MET A 231 21.81 -10.24 3.52
CA MET A 231 20.38 -10.53 3.62
C MET A 231 19.54 -9.30 3.28
N LEU A 232 19.49 -8.92 2.00
CA LEU A 232 18.92 -7.67 1.50
C LEU A 232 17.50 -7.38 2.04
N ASP A 233 16.65 -8.39 2.16
CA ASP A 233 15.28 -8.23 2.67
C ASP A 233 15.21 -7.88 4.17
N CYS A 234 16.26 -8.19 4.94
CA CYS A 234 16.31 -7.97 6.39
C CYS A 234 16.96 -6.63 6.77
N ARG A 235 17.82 -6.09 5.88
CA ARG A 235 18.62 -4.89 6.18
C ARG A 235 17.75 -3.67 6.49
N PRO A 236 16.67 -3.36 5.74
CA PRO A 236 15.83 -2.19 6.04
C PRO A 236 15.21 -2.23 7.44
N LEU A 237 14.58 -3.35 7.81
CA LEU A 237 13.97 -3.51 9.13
C LEU A 237 15.02 -3.50 10.25
N ALA A 238 16.18 -4.14 10.03
CA ALA A 238 17.29 -4.11 10.97
C ALA A 238 17.84 -2.69 11.18
N THR A 239 17.99 -1.88 10.11
CA THR A 239 18.41 -0.48 10.19
C THR A 239 17.40 0.36 10.96
N ALA A 240 16.10 0.20 10.67
CA ALA A 240 15.05 0.93 11.37
C ALA A 240 15.04 0.58 12.87
N LEU A 241 15.14 -0.71 13.20
CA LEU A 241 15.19 -1.17 14.59
C LEU A 241 16.46 -0.71 15.31
N PHE A 242 17.62 -0.80 14.68
CA PHE A 242 18.89 -0.29 15.22
C PHE A 242 18.81 1.20 15.53
N SER A 243 18.24 1.99 14.62
CA SER A 243 18.11 3.44 14.77
C SER A 243 17.14 3.80 15.90
N ASN A 244 15.99 3.13 15.94
CA ASN A 244 14.99 3.32 16.99
C ASN A 244 15.55 3.01 18.39
N LEU A 245 16.33 1.93 18.52
CA LEU A 245 16.88 1.50 19.80
C LEU A 245 18.10 2.32 20.23
N SER A 246 18.92 2.80 19.28
CA SER A 246 20.16 3.52 19.57
C SER A 246 19.96 5.03 19.73
N GLY A 247 18.88 5.60 19.19
CA GLY A 247 18.59 7.04 19.26
C GLY A 247 19.74 7.90 18.73
N GLN A 248 20.15 8.92 19.49
CA GLN A 248 21.25 9.82 19.10
C GLN A 248 22.60 9.09 18.89
N SER A 249 22.85 7.98 19.59
CA SER A 249 24.07 7.19 19.40
C SER A 249 24.12 6.51 18.03
N ALA A 250 23.01 6.43 17.29
CA ALA A 250 22.96 5.90 15.92
C ALA A 250 23.58 6.83 14.89
N VAL A 251 23.68 8.13 15.19
CA VAL A 251 23.99 9.19 14.21
C VAL A 251 25.21 8.88 13.34
N PRO A 252 26.40 8.55 13.89
CA PRO A 252 27.58 8.30 13.06
C PRO A 252 27.34 7.16 12.06
N ARG A 253 26.70 6.09 12.53
CA ARG A 253 26.39 4.93 11.70
C ARG A 253 25.33 5.26 10.64
N LEU A 254 24.32 6.07 10.97
CA LEU A 254 23.32 6.49 9.99
C LEU A 254 23.93 7.35 8.88
N CYS A 255 24.90 8.21 9.21
CA CYS A 255 25.65 8.97 8.21
C CYS A 255 26.40 8.06 7.23
N ASP A 256 26.99 6.96 7.71
CA ASP A 256 27.64 5.97 6.84
C ASP A 256 26.62 5.27 5.92
N LEU A 257 25.44 4.93 6.47
CA LEU A 257 24.36 4.26 5.75
C LEU A 257 23.66 5.12 4.68
N LEU A 258 23.89 6.44 4.65
CA LEU A 258 23.47 7.27 3.51
C LEU A 258 24.15 6.86 2.20
N LYS A 259 25.27 6.12 2.27
CA LYS A 259 26.02 5.60 1.12
C LYS A 259 25.77 4.11 0.87
N ASP A 260 24.79 3.52 1.57
CA ASP A 260 24.49 2.09 1.44
C ASP A 260 24.06 1.72 0.01
N PRO A 261 24.47 0.60 -0.57
CA PRO A 261 24.02 0.22 -1.92
C PRO A 261 22.50 -0.04 -2.03
N GLN A 262 21.79 -0.22 -0.92
CA GLN A 262 20.36 -0.49 -0.92
C GLN A 262 19.56 0.81 -0.67
N PRO A 263 18.73 1.27 -1.63
CA PRO A 263 17.95 2.51 -1.49
C PRO A 263 17.05 2.54 -0.27
N GLU A 264 16.43 1.42 0.09
CA GLU A 264 15.60 1.32 1.29
C GLU A 264 16.38 1.65 2.57
N VAL A 265 17.63 1.19 2.67
CA VAL A 265 18.50 1.47 3.83
C VAL A 265 18.89 2.95 3.86
N GLN A 266 19.21 3.54 2.70
CA GLN A 266 19.52 4.97 2.58
C GLN A 266 18.34 5.85 3.02
N LEU A 267 17.12 5.55 2.54
CA LEU A 267 15.90 6.31 2.87
C LEU A 267 15.57 6.23 4.36
N ILE A 268 15.72 5.05 4.96
CA ILE A 268 15.52 4.87 6.40
C ILE A 268 16.58 5.66 7.19
N ALA A 269 17.86 5.58 6.81
CA ALA A 269 18.93 6.32 7.46
C ALA A 269 18.69 7.85 7.38
N ALA A 270 18.33 8.35 6.19
CA ALA A 270 18.00 9.75 5.98
C ALA A 270 16.85 10.22 6.88
N GLY A 271 15.75 9.46 6.97
CA GLY A 271 14.61 9.88 7.77
C GLY A 271 14.85 9.82 9.28
N TYR A 272 15.64 8.87 9.78
CA TYR A 272 16.08 8.91 11.18
C TYR A 272 16.99 10.11 11.45
N LEU A 273 17.90 10.46 10.53
CA LEU A 273 18.73 11.66 10.69
C LEU A 273 17.90 12.95 10.72
N VAL A 274 16.85 13.05 9.90
CA VAL A 274 15.87 14.15 9.97
C VAL A 274 15.16 14.18 11.33
N GLN A 275 14.64 13.04 11.79
CA GLN A 275 13.95 12.96 13.08
C GLN A 275 14.85 13.27 14.29
N LEU A 276 16.14 12.94 14.19
CA LEU A 276 17.14 13.24 15.21
C LEU A 276 17.68 14.67 15.12
N GLY A 277 17.24 15.47 14.14
CA GLY A 277 17.67 16.86 13.94
C GLY A 277 19.13 16.99 13.47
N ASN A 278 19.69 15.96 12.83
CA ASN A 278 21.07 16.01 12.36
C ASN A 278 21.18 16.77 11.03
N LEU A 279 21.55 18.04 11.14
CA LEU A 279 21.72 18.93 10.00
C LEU A 279 23.10 18.82 9.35
N SER A 280 24.09 18.24 10.04
CA SER A 280 25.41 17.98 9.46
C SER A 280 25.34 16.97 8.31
N SER A 281 24.30 16.12 8.29
CA SER A 281 24.04 15.13 7.25
C SER A 281 23.22 15.64 6.08
N LEU A 282 22.88 16.94 6.03
CA LEU A 282 21.95 17.51 5.04
C LEU A 282 22.36 17.20 3.59
N ALA A 283 23.63 17.38 3.24
CA ALA A 283 24.13 17.09 1.89
C ALA A 283 23.96 15.61 1.50
N GLY A 284 24.14 14.69 2.45
CA GLY A 284 23.91 13.27 2.22
C GLY A 284 22.43 12.93 2.08
N ILE A 285 21.56 13.57 2.88
CA ILE A 285 20.09 13.44 2.76
C ILE A 285 19.61 13.94 1.39
N GLU A 286 20.09 15.10 0.93
CA GLU A 286 19.78 15.65 -0.39
C GLU A 286 20.18 14.68 -1.51
N GLN A 287 21.38 14.08 -1.43
CA GLN A 287 21.84 13.10 -2.40
C GLN A 287 20.95 11.85 -2.44
N VAL A 288 20.51 11.35 -1.28
CA VAL A 288 19.58 10.21 -1.20
C VAL A 288 18.25 10.56 -1.86
N CYS A 289 17.68 11.74 -1.59
CA CYS A 289 16.42 12.19 -2.18
C CYS A 289 16.51 12.30 -3.71
N HIS A 290 17.63 12.82 -4.22
CA HIS A 290 17.86 12.91 -5.67
C HIS A 290 18.04 11.53 -6.32
N THR A 291 18.72 10.60 -5.64
CA THR A 291 18.95 9.24 -6.16
C THR A 291 17.66 8.42 -6.16
N ALA A 292 16.86 8.51 -5.10
CA ALA A 292 15.55 7.87 -5.03
C ALA A 292 14.62 8.32 -6.19
N GLY A 293 14.62 9.62 -6.50
CA GLY A 293 13.87 10.17 -7.63
C GLY A 293 14.40 9.80 -9.03
N THR A 294 15.61 9.24 -9.15
CA THR A 294 16.20 8.82 -10.44
C THR A 294 16.10 7.32 -10.69
N LEU A 295 16.32 6.48 -9.66
CA LEU A 295 16.20 5.02 -9.75
C LEU A 295 14.82 4.56 -10.23
N ASN A 296 13.78 5.34 -9.92
CA ASN A 296 12.42 5.03 -10.32
C ASN A 296 12.09 5.29 -11.80
N ARG A 297 13.00 5.91 -12.58
CA ARG A 297 12.79 6.27 -13.99
C ARG A 297 13.21 5.18 -14.99
N SER A 298 14.03 4.20 -14.58
CA SER A 298 14.70 3.26 -15.50
C SER A 298 13.87 2.07 -15.99
N GLY A 299 12.54 2.16 -15.95
CA GLY A 299 11.64 1.27 -16.68
C GLY A 299 11.25 -0.01 -15.95
N ALA A 300 9.95 -0.29 -15.96
CA ALA A 300 9.34 -1.50 -15.43
C ALA A 300 9.78 -2.73 -16.25
N THR A 301 10.66 -3.55 -15.70
CA THR A 301 10.74 -4.95 -16.13
C THR A 301 9.56 -5.68 -15.50
N ALA A 302 8.62 -6.11 -16.34
CA ALA A 302 7.45 -6.87 -15.92
C ALA A 302 7.90 -8.19 -15.25
N GLY A 303 7.73 -8.27 -13.93
CA GLY A 303 7.88 -9.51 -13.18
C GLY A 303 8.96 -9.45 -12.09
N GLY A 304 8.58 -9.00 -10.90
CA GLY A 304 9.29 -9.32 -9.66
C GLY A 304 9.57 -8.16 -8.69
N ASP A 305 9.70 -6.92 -9.19
CA ASP A 305 10.20 -5.78 -8.38
C ASP A 305 9.10 -4.83 -7.86
N ASP A 306 7.82 -5.14 -8.07
CA ASP A 306 6.72 -4.23 -7.73
C ASP A 306 6.62 -3.97 -6.22
N GLU A 307 6.80 -5.01 -5.38
CA GLU A 307 6.77 -4.84 -3.92
C GLU A 307 7.93 -3.96 -3.43
N ARG A 308 9.13 -4.16 -4.00
CA ARG A 308 10.31 -3.39 -3.63
C ARG A 308 10.12 -1.91 -3.96
N ARG A 309 9.72 -1.64 -5.20
CA ARG A 309 9.45 -0.28 -5.68
C ARG A 309 8.36 0.39 -4.85
N TRP A 310 7.31 -0.35 -4.51
CA TRP A 310 6.26 0.15 -3.62
C TRP A 310 6.80 0.55 -2.25
N ARG A 311 7.64 -0.29 -1.63
CA ARG A 311 8.28 0.05 -0.34
C ARG A 311 9.15 1.30 -0.45
N GLU A 312 9.93 1.44 -1.52
CA GLU A 312 10.77 2.62 -1.77
C GLU A 312 9.94 3.90 -1.88
N SER A 313 8.89 3.92 -2.72
CA SER A 313 7.96 5.06 -2.84
C SER A 313 7.34 5.43 -1.50
N ARG A 314 6.94 4.42 -0.71
CA ARG A 314 6.36 4.64 0.61
C ARG A 314 7.37 5.20 1.60
N PHE A 315 8.59 4.69 1.63
CA PHE A 315 9.68 5.22 2.47
C PHE A 315 10.02 6.66 2.08
N SER A 316 10.01 7.00 0.79
CA SER A 316 10.15 8.38 0.31
C SER A 316 9.02 9.28 0.85
N CYS A 317 7.76 8.83 0.78
CA CYS A 317 6.63 9.57 1.35
C CYS A 317 6.79 9.79 2.86
N GLU A 318 7.23 8.78 3.62
CA GLU A 318 7.47 8.91 5.06
C GLU A 318 8.66 9.83 5.37
N LEU A 319 9.71 9.83 4.55
CA LEU A 319 10.83 10.77 4.66
C LEU A 319 10.37 12.21 4.41
N ILE A 320 9.53 12.43 3.37
CA ILE A 320 8.92 13.74 3.09
C ILE A 320 8.11 14.23 4.29
N LYS A 321 7.25 13.39 4.87
CA LYS A 321 6.49 13.72 6.09
C LYS A 321 7.40 14.04 7.26
N ALA A 322 8.52 13.33 7.43
CA ALA A 322 9.48 13.62 8.48
C ALA A 322 10.15 14.99 8.29
N MET A 323 10.55 15.33 7.06
CA MET A 323 11.10 16.65 6.72
C MET A 323 10.08 17.77 6.94
N GLU A 324 8.83 17.55 6.52
CA GLU A 324 7.73 18.49 6.76
C GLU A 324 7.52 18.73 8.26
N ARG A 325 7.40 17.67 9.07
CA ARG A 325 7.19 17.79 10.52
C ARG A 325 8.31 18.52 11.24
N SER A 326 9.54 18.49 10.70
CA SER A 326 10.67 19.24 11.27
C SER A 326 10.49 20.77 11.17
N GLN A 327 9.65 21.24 10.25
CA GLN A 327 9.43 22.66 9.93
C GLN A 327 10.72 23.42 9.54
N ASP A 328 11.79 22.69 9.17
CA ASP A 328 13.08 23.29 8.83
C ASP A 328 13.20 23.53 7.32
N LEU A 329 13.28 24.81 6.94
CA LEU A 329 13.40 25.26 5.54
C LEU A 329 14.67 24.76 4.85
N ARG A 330 15.68 24.29 5.60
CA ARG A 330 16.90 23.70 5.02
C ARG A 330 16.63 22.39 4.30
N TYR A 331 15.50 21.72 4.55
CA TYR A 331 15.10 20.53 3.81
C TYR A 331 14.40 20.81 2.47
N VAL A 332 14.11 22.08 2.15
CA VAL A 332 13.44 22.43 0.87
C VAL A 332 14.19 21.91 -0.37
N PRO A 333 15.52 22.01 -0.49
CA PRO A 333 16.24 21.41 -1.62
C PRO A 333 16.04 19.89 -1.73
N ALA A 334 16.07 19.17 -0.60
CA ALA A 334 15.83 17.72 -0.56
C ALA A 334 14.39 17.38 -1.01
N LEU A 335 13.40 18.12 -0.52
CA LEU A 335 12.00 17.99 -0.91
C LEU A 335 11.78 18.27 -2.41
N ILE A 336 12.43 19.30 -2.95
CA ILE A 336 12.38 19.61 -4.38
C ILE A 336 12.85 18.40 -5.21
N GLY A 337 13.82 17.61 -4.72
CA GLY A 337 14.31 16.40 -5.38
C GLY A 337 13.23 15.35 -5.70
N PHE A 338 12.11 15.34 -4.97
CA PHE A 338 11.00 14.41 -5.19
C PHE A 338 9.93 14.93 -6.17
N LEU A 339 10.03 16.18 -6.67
CA LEU A 339 8.99 16.76 -7.53
C LEU A 339 8.80 16.02 -8.87
N GLU A 340 9.81 15.30 -9.33
CA GLU A 340 9.77 14.44 -10.52
C GLU A 340 9.58 12.95 -10.18
N ASP A 341 9.47 12.59 -8.90
CA ASP A 341 9.30 11.19 -8.47
C ASP A 341 7.82 10.79 -8.46
N ASP A 342 7.37 10.24 -9.58
CA ASP A 342 6.04 9.68 -9.78
C ASP A 342 6.00 8.17 -9.59
N SER A 343 7.01 7.61 -8.93
CA SER A 343 7.00 6.19 -8.59
C SER A 343 5.66 5.83 -7.95
N PHE A 344 5.09 4.72 -8.45
CA PHE A 344 3.77 4.22 -8.06
C PHE A 344 2.55 4.97 -8.61
N GLY A 345 2.76 5.83 -9.60
CA GLY A 345 1.71 6.43 -10.42
C GLY A 345 0.75 5.45 -11.08
N GLY A 346 -0.39 5.16 -10.44
CA GLY A 346 -1.43 4.26 -10.97
C GLY A 346 -1.86 3.11 -10.05
N ALA A 347 -1.39 3.07 -8.81
CA ALA A 347 -1.93 2.13 -7.83
C ALA A 347 -3.37 2.46 -7.43
N VAL A 348 -4.12 1.39 -7.15
CA VAL A 348 -5.59 1.32 -7.26
C VAL A 348 -6.32 1.93 -6.04
N ASP A 349 -5.59 2.35 -5.01
CA ASP A 349 -6.21 2.72 -3.73
C ASP A 349 -6.42 4.25 -3.55
N GLU A 350 -7.21 4.59 -2.53
CA GLU A 350 -7.54 5.97 -2.18
C GLU A 350 -6.31 6.76 -1.68
N ASP A 351 -5.36 6.07 -1.05
CA ASP A 351 -4.12 6.64 -0.55
C ASP A 351 -3.07 6.68 -1.65
N ILE A 352 -2.96 7.84 -2.29
CA ILE A 352 -1.97 8.10 -3.32
C ILE A 352 -0.61 8.25 -2.64
N GLU A 353 0.11 7.15 -2.38
CA GLU A 353 1.49 7.12 -1.85
C GLU A 353 2.52 7.54 -2.91
N MET A 354 2.30 8.69 -3.57
CA MET A 354 3.19 9.24 -4.60
C MET A 354 4.11 10.32 -4.02
N PRO A 355 5.44 10.11 -4.01
CA PRO A 355 6.39 11.07 -3.43
C PRO A 355 6.26 12.49 -3.97
N THR A 356 6.06 12.68 -5.29
CA THR A 356 5.85 14.00 -5.90
C THR A 356 4.68 14.78 -5.29
N LEU A 357 3.55 14.14 -5.00
CA LEU A 357 2.40 14.83 -4.42
C LEU A 357 2.66 15.22 -2.97
N TYR A 358 3.23 14.31 -2.18
CA TYR A 358 3.64 14.58 -0.81
C TYR A 358 4.67 15.71 -0.74
N ALA A 359 5.64 15.72 -1.66
CA ALA A 359 6.68 16.74 -1.71
C ALA A 359 6.10 18.11 -2.05
N ARG A 360 5.19 18.20 -3.04
CA ARG A 360 4.52 19.46 -3.40
C ARG A 360 3.72 20.02 -2.24
N ASP A 361 2.97 19.17 -1.54
CA ASP A 361 2.16 19.58 -0.41
C ASP A 361 3.03 19.97 0.80
N ALA A 362 4.12 19.25 1.07
CA ALA A 362 5.09 19.60 2.11
C ALA A 362 5.78 20.94 1.80
N LEU A 363 6.17 21.17 0.55
CA LEU A 363 6.78 22.43 0.12
C LEU A 363 5.82 23.61 0.26
N ASP A 364 4.54 23.44 -0.11
CA ASP A 364 3.52 24.47 0.07
C ASP A 364 3.32 24.79 1.57
N ARG A 365 3.22 23.77 2.43
CA ARG A 365 3.08 23.98 3.88
C ARG A 365 4.31 24.63 4.53
N LEU A 366 5.52 24.28 4.09
CA LEU A 366 6.75 24.83 4.64
C LEU A 366 7.05 26.24 4.14
N THR A 367 6.78 26.52 2.86
CA THR A 367 7.22 27.77 2.22
C THR A 367 6.09 28.75 1.97
N GLY A 368 4.83 28.29 1.92
CA GLY A 368 3.69 29.05 1.43
C GLY A 368 3.63 29.16 -0.10
N TYR A 369 4.44 28.36 -0.81
CA TYR A 369 4.52 28.34 -2.26
C TYR A 369 4.48 26.92 -2.82
N ARG A 370 3.61 26.68 -3.81
CA ARG A 370 3.49 25.40 -4.50
C ARG A 370 4.44 25.34 -5.68
N PHE A 371 5.47 24.50 -5.61
CA PHE A 371 6.48 24.39 -6.66
C PHE A 371 5.95 23.65 -7.92
N PRO A 372 6.44 24.03 -9.12
CA PRO A 372 6.24 23.25 -10.34
C PRO A 372 6.96 21.91 -10.27
N PRO A 373 6.57 20.90 -11.08
CA PRO A 373 7.25 19.60 -11.08
C PRO A 373 8.71 19.66 -11.57
N ASP A 374 9.19 20.79 -12.10
CA ASP A 374 10.55 20.95 -12.59
C ASP A 374 11.57 21.09 -11.43
N VAL A 375 12.31 20.01 -11.15
CA VAL A 375 13.32 19.95 -10.07
C VAL A 375 14.43 20.98 -10.30
N GLU A 376 14.98 21.05 -11.51
CA GLU A 376 16.12 21.91 -11.84
C GLU A 376 15.76 23.39 -11.70
N SER A 377 14.65 23.80 -12.33
CA SER A 377 14.16 25.17 -12.27
C SER A 377 13.80 25.56 -10.83
N SER A 378 13.16 24.65 -10.09
CA SER A 378 12.79 24.85 -8.68
C SER A 378 14.01 25.02 -7.76
N LEU A 379 15.04 24.17 -7.90
CA LEU A 379 16.29 24.30 -7.13
C LEU A 379 17.00 25.61 -7.44
N LYS A 380 17.09 25.98 -8.73
CA LYS A 380 17.73 27.24 -9.16
C LYS A 380 17.01 28.45 -8.59
N ALA A 381 15.67 28.45 -8.57
CA ALA A 381 14.87 29.49 -7.95
C ALA A 381 15.09 29.53 -6.43
N TRP A 382 15.02 28.38 -5.75
CA TRP A 382 15.19 28.29 -4.30
C TRP A 382 16.55 28.83 -3.84
N ARG A 383 17.65 28.49 -4.52
CA ARG A 383 18.99 29.02 -4.20
C ARG A 383 19.07 30.55 -4.21
N ARG A 384 18.22 31.22 -5.01
CA ARG A 384 18.17 32.69 -5.10
C ARG A 384 17.34 33.34 -4.00
N VAL A 385 16.45 32.59 -3.35
CA VAL A 385 15.40 33.16 -2.47
C VAL A 385 15.38 32.55 -1.07
N GLY A 386 16.05 31.43 -0.83
CA GLY A 386 15.97 30.67 0.41
C GLY A 386 16.38 31.46 1.67
N SER A 387 17.25 32.46 1.52
CA SER A 387 17.68 33.35 2.60
C SER A 387 16.78 34.57 2.81
N LEU A 388 15.80 34.81 1.93
CA LEU A 388 14.88 35.95 2.04
C LEU A 388 13.82 35.71 3.13
N ALA A 389 13.22 36.79 3.63
CA ALA A 389 12.03 36.74 4.48
C ALA A 389 10.84 36.11 3.72
N ALA A 390 9.88 35.51 4.45
CA ALA A 390 8.80 34.71 3.85
C ALA A 390 8.00 35.44 2.75
N ASP A 391 7.59 36.69 3.00
CA ASP A 391 6.79 37.46 2.03
C ASP A 391 7.59 37.78 0.76
N GLN A 392 8.83 38.23 0.92
CA GLN A 392 9.75 38.52 -0.19
C GLN A 392 10.09 37.26 -0.97
N ARG A 393 10.27 36.14 -0.27
CA ARG A 393 10.56 34.84 -0.85
C ARG A 393 9.42 34.38 -1.75
N ASN A 394 8.19 34.44 -1.26
CA ASN A 394 7.01 33.97 -2.01
C ASN A 394 6.74 34.84 -3.23
N GLU A 395 6.87 36.16 -3.09
CA GLU A 395 6.76 37.06 -4.23
C GLU A 395 7.83 36.78 -5.29
N ARG A 396 9.07 36.56 -4.85
CA ARG A 396 10.16 36.25 -5.76
C ARG A 396 10.03 34.86 -6.40
N LEU A 397 9.51 33.87 -5.68
CA LEU A 397 9.19 32.55 -6.24
C LEU A 397 8.12 32.66 -7.33
N ARG A 398 7.02 33.41 -7.09
CA ARG A 398 6.00 33.66 -8.13
C ARG A 398 6.57 34.34 -9.36
N SER A 399 7.46 35.32 -9.17
CA SER A 399 8.14 36.00 -10.28
C SER A 399 9.07 35.06 -11.08
N LEU A 400 9.74 34.12 -10.44
CA LEU A 400 10.71 33.22 -11.08
C LEU A 400 10.07 31.97 -11.70
N LEU A 401 9.03 31.43 -11.06
CA LEU A 401 8.45 30.14 -11.39
C LEU A 401 6.98 30.23 -11.85
N GLY A 402 6.32 31.38 -11.73
CA GLY A 402 4.90 31.55 -12.01
C GLY A 402 4.01 31.21 -10.80
N ASP A 403 2.69 31.33 -10.97
CA ASP A 403 1.73 30.87 -9.96
C ASP A 403 1.29 29.43 -10.28
N TRP A 404 1.58 28.52 -9.35
CA TRP A 404 1.39 27.07 -9.49
C TRP A 404 0.41 26.51 -8.46
N ARG A 405 -0.36 27.35 -7.77
CA ARG A 405 -1.32 26.89 -6.76
C ARG A 405 -2.36 25.94 -7.36
N ASP A 406 -3.00 26.37 -8.43
CA ASP A 406 -4.01 25.62 -9.19
C ASP A 406 -3.86 25.90 -10.71
N PRO A 407 -2.80 25.37 -11.36
CA PRO A 407 -2.50 25.70 -12.75
C PRO A 407 -3.55 25.15 -13.73
N LEU A 408 -4.41 24.24 -13.29
CA LEU A 408 -5.41 23.56 -14.09
C LEU A 408 -6.78 23.65 -13.42
N GLN A 409 -7.82 23.91 -14.21
CA GLN A 409 -9.21 23.87 -13.79
C GLN A 409 -9.96 22.81 -14.58
N ALA A 410 -10.75 21.98 -13.90
CA ALA A 410 -11.62 21.01 -14.53
C ALA A 410 -13.10 21.42 -14.40
N VAL A 411 -13.87 21.23 -15.47
CA VAL A 411 -15.33 21.42 -15.50
C VAL A 411 -15.97 20.20 -16.16
N ALA A 412 -16.97 19.61 -15.51
CA ALA A 412 -17.77 18.52 -16.06
C ALA A 412 -19.13 19.06 -16.53
N VAL A 413 -19.52 18.70 -17.75
CA VAL A 413 -20.78 19.09 -18.38
C VAL A 413 -21.51 17.83 -18.83
N GLU A 414 -22.79 17.72 -18.52
CA GLU A 414 -23.63 16.61 -18.99
C GLU A 414 -23.81 16.69 -20.52
N LEU A 415 -23.58 15.57 -21.22
CA LEU A 415 -23.67 15.49 -22.68
C LEU A 415 -24.93 14.80 -23.21
N GLY A 416 -25.58 13.95 -22.43
CA GLY A 416 -26.64 13.10 -22.96
C GLY A 416 -27.55 12.51 -21.89
N PRO A 417 -28.62 11.83 -22.31
CA PRO A 417 -29.55 11.21 -21.39
C PRO A 417 -28.89 10.06 -20.61
N VAL A 418 -29.46 9.76 -19.44
CA VAL A 418 -29.09 8.61 -18.62
C VAL A 418 -29.26 7.32 -19.43
N GLN A 419 -28.20 6.52 -19.53
CA GLN A 419 -28.18 5.20 -20.15
C GLN A 419 -28.03 4.11 -19.08
N PRO A 420 -28.76 2.99 -19.20
CA PRO A 420 -28.55 1.82 -18.35
C PRO A 420 -27.25 1.12 -18.75
N SER A 421 -26.39 0.85 -17.76
CA SER A 421 -25.19 0.02 -17.88
C SER A 421 -25.43 -1.31 -17.17
N PRO A 422 -25.19 -2.47 -17.82
CA PRO A 422 -25.35 -3.79 -17.20
C PRO A 422 -24.53 -3.97 -15.93
N ASP A 423 -23.33 -3.39 -15.89
CA ASP A 423 -22.34 -3.60 -14.82
C ASP A 423 -22.39 -2.50 -13.75
N PHE A 424 -22.93 -1.32 -14.09
CA PHE A 424 -22.79 -0.12 -13.27
C PHE A 424 -24.10 0.63 -12.98
N GLY A 425 -25.26 0.05 -13.33
CA GLY A 425 -26.57 0.69 -13.14
C GLY A 425 -26.74 1.89 -14.07
N THR A 426 -27.46 2.92 -13.65
CA THR A 426 -27.65 4.14 -14.45
C THR A 426 -26.38 4.99 -14.52
N ARG A 427 -25.99 5.36 -15.74
CA ARG A 427 -24.85 6.25 -16.02
C ARG A 427 -25.26 7.36 -16.98
N THR A 428 -24.70 8.54 -16.82
CA THR A 428 -24.82 9.63 -17.80
C THR A 428 -23.45 9.88 -18.43
N LEU A 429 -23.42 10.21 -19.72
CA LEU A 429 -22.19 10.58 -20.40
C LEU A 429 -21.87 12.04 -20.09
N GLY A 430 -20.71 12.29 -19.47
CA GLY A 430 -20.20 13.63 -19.20
C GLY A 430 -19.00 13.98 -20.08
N GLU A 431 -18.91 15.24 -20.51
CA GLU A 431 -17.68 15.84 -21.03
C GLU A 431 -16.94 16.51 -19.89
N ILE A 432 -15.68 16.16 -19.69
CA ILE A 432 -14.81 16.80 -18.73
C ILE A 432 -13.80 17.62 -19.52
N ARG A 433 -13.84 18.94 -19.33
CA ARG A 433 -12.91 19.90 -19.90
C ARG A 433 -11.88 20.32 -18.85
N VAL A 434 -10.60 20.21 -19.18
CA VAL A 434 -9.49 20.64 -18.34
C VAL A 434 -8.76 21.79 -19.03
N THR A 435 -8.74 22.95 -18.40
CA THR A 435 -8.16 24.20 -18.92
C THR A 435 -6.91 24.57 -18.12
N ASN A 436 -5.86 25.02 -18.80
CA ASN A 436 -4.71 25.63 -18.16
C ASN A 436 -4.98 27.10 -17.84
N ASN A 437 -5.07 27.41 -16.55
CA ASN A 437 -5.29 28.77 -16.04
C ASN A 437 -4.00 29.44 -15.54
N SER A 438 -2.85 28.75 -15.63
CA SER A 438 -1.56 29.34 -15.30
C SER A 438 -1.06 30.27 -16.40
N THR A 439 -0.03 31.06 -16.09
CA THR A 439 0.66 31.93 -17.07
C THR A 439 1.71 31.19 -17.90
N GLN A 440 1.88 29.88 -17.67
CA GLN A 440 2.91 29.06 -18.31
C GLN A 440 2.29 27.87 -19.04
N ALA A 441 3.04 27.24 -19.93
CA ALA A 441 2.60 26.01 -20.55
C ALA A 441 2.67 24.85 -19.55
N VAL A 442 1.63 24.00 -19.51
CA VAL A 442 1.53 22.85 -18.60
C VAL A 442 1.39 21.58 -19.43
N ALA A 443 2.35 20.67 -19.32
CA ALA A 443 2.20 19.32 -19.84
C ALA A 443 1.28 18.51 -18.92
N ILE A 444 0.36 17.73 -19.46
CA ILE A 444 -0.57 16.88 -18.70
C ILE A 444 -0.89 15.63 -19.53
N ALA A 445 -1.23 14.52 -18.86
CA ALA A 445 -1.83 13.39 -19.57
C ALA A 445 -3.16 13.83 -20.22
N LYS A 446 -3.46 13.34 -21.44
CA LYS A 446 -4.71 13.67 -22.15
C LYS A 446 -5.96 13.19 -21.40
N ARG A 447 -5.81 12.16 -20.56
CA ARG A 447 -6.85 11.62 -19.69
C ARG A 447 -6.28 11.36 -18.30
N PRO A 448 -7.07 11.53 -17.23
CA PRO A 448 -6.64 11.11 -15.90
C PRO A 448 -6.45 9.59 -15.87
N THR A 449 -5.61 9.13 -14.94
CA THR A 449 -5.37 7.71 -14.69
C THR A 449 -6.62 7.03 -14.14
N SER A 450 -7.36 7.73 -13.28
CA SER A 450 -8.64 7.31 -12.73
C SER A 450 -9.42 8.54 -12.26
N PHE A 451 -10.70 8.34 -11.92
CA PHE A 451 -11.48 9.38 -11.26
C PHE A 451 -12.41 8.77 -10.22
N SER A 452 -12.68 9.53 -9.16
CA SER A 452 -13.66 9.19 -8.14
C SER A 452 -14.74 10.26 -8.08
N GLN A 453 -15.96 9.81 -7.78
CA GLN A 453 -17.13 10.65 -7.66
C GLN A 453 -17.76 10.40 -6.29
N ARG A 454 -18.10 11.49 -5.58
CA ARG A 454 -18.72 11.46 -4.25
C ARG A 454 -20.02 12.26 -4.30
N TRP A 455 -21.02 11.77 -3.59
CA TRP A 455 -22.32 12.41 -3.42
C TRP A 455 -22.87 12.09 -2.02
N GLU A 456 -24.02 12.66 -1.67
CA GLU A 456 -24.55 12.60 -0.30
C GLU A 456 -24.73 11.17 0.24
N HIS A 457 -24.99 10.20 -0.63
CA HIS A 457 -25.33 8.83 -0.25
C HIS A 457 -24.35 7.79 -0.80
N GLY A 458 -23.20 8.19 -1.32
CA GLY A 458 -22.25 7.22 -1.84
C GLY A 458 -20.99 7.80 -2.44
N SER A 459 -20.12 6.87 -2.82
CA SER A 459 -18.94 7.11 -3.64
C SER A 459 -18.84 6.00 -4.69
N SER A 460 -18.21 6.32 -5.82
CA SER A 460 -17.95 5.37 -6.88
C SER A 460 -16.68 5.79 -7.59
N SER A 461 -15.89 4.81 -8.00
CA SER A 461 -14.92 5.01 -9.08
C SER A 461 -15.65 4.85 -10.41
N GLY A 462 -15.27 5.61 -11.43
CA GLY A 462 -15.88 5.49 -12.75
C GLY A 462 -14.93 4.92 -13.80
N GLY A 463 -15.51 4.43 -14.90
CA GLY A 463 -14.80 3.99 -16.10
C GLY A 463 -14.87 5.02 -17.23
N PHE A 464 -13.88 5.04 -18.10
CA PHE A 464 -13.88 5.88 -19.30
C PHE A 464 -14.71 5.25 -20.42
N ASP A 465 -15.24 6.08 -21.32
CA ASP A 465 -16.19 5.71 -22.40
C ASP A 465 -15.63 4.73 -23.45
N SER A 466 -14.33 4.48 -23.46
CA SER A 466 -13.75 3.51 -24.37
C SER A 466 -12.55 2.77 -23.77
N PRO A 467 -12.44 1.44 -23.96
CA PRO A 467 -11.22 0.68 -23.70
C PRO A 467 -10.08 0.99 -24.70
N ASP A 468 -10.14 2.11 -25.43
CA ASP A 468 -9.27 2.42 -26.56
C ASP A 468 -7.77 2.41 -26.22
N ARG A 469 -7.11 1.51 -26.95
CA ARG A 469 -5.78 1.61 -27.56
C ARG A 469 -4.98 2.78 -27.02
N VAL A 470 -3.93 2.45 -26.25
CA VAL A 470 -2.87 3.36 -25.81
C VAL A 470 -2.65 4.44 -26.88
N ALA A 471 -3.19 5.64 -26.67
CA ALA A 471 -3.07 6.72 -27.63
C ALA A 471 -1.58 6.89 -27.94
N GLU A 472 -1.22 7.01 -29.22
CA GLU A 472 0.18 7.08 -29.67
C GLU A 472 0.95 8.20 -28.94
N GLU A 473 0.26 9.27 -28.54
CA GLU A 473 0.76 10.30 -27.63
C GLU A 473 -0.16 10.50 -26.42
N PRO A 474 0.17 9.96 -25.24
CA PRO A 474 -0.69 10.03 -24.06
C PRO A 474 -0.66 11.39 -23.33
N PHE A 475 0.22 12.30 -23.74
CA PHE A 475 0.41 13.62 -23.11
C PHE A 475 0.14 14.76 -24.10
N ILE A 476 -0.30 15.90 -23.56
CA ILE A 476 -0.50 17.15 -24.29
C ILE A 476 0.11 18.30 -23.48
N THR A 477 0.63 19.32 -24.15
CA THR A 477 1.05 20.57 -23.52
C THR A 477 -0.03 21.61 -23.78
N LEU A 478 -0.65 22.11 -22.71
CA LEU A 478 -1.64 23.18 -22.77
C LEU A 478 -0.93 24.52 -22.55
N ARG A 479 -1.03 25.45 -23.49
CA ARG A 479 -0.63 26.85 -23.28
C ARG A 479 -1.63 27.57 -22.35
N PRO A 480 -1.31 28.76 -21.82
CA PRO A 480 -2.27 29.55 -21.05
C PRO A 480 -3.59 29.74 -21.79
N GLY A 481 -4.70 29.36 -21.16
CA GLY A 481 -6.05 29.41 -21.71
C GLY A 481 -6.45 28.23 -22.61
N GLU A 482 -5.52 27.37 -23.01
CA GLU A 482 -5.85 26.15 -23.78
C GLU A 482 -6.51 25.10 -22.90
N ALA A 483 -7.32 24.25 -23.53
CA ALA A 483 -8.03 23.18 -22.84
C ALA A 483 -7.99 21.86 -23.62
N THR A 484 -8.16 20.76 -22.89
CA THR A 484 -8.42 19.43 -23.44
C THR A 484 -9.75 18.90 -22.90
N SER A 485 -10.41 18.05 -23.67
CA SER A 485 -11.68 17.43 -23.28
C SER A 485 -11.62 15.91 -23.43
N PHE A 486 -12.31 15.20 -22.54
CA PHE A 486 -12.55 13.77 -22.67
C PHE A 486 -13.93 13.39 -22.12
N ARG A 487 -14.42 12.22 -22.50
CA ARG A 487 -15.73 11.70 -22.08
C ARG A 487 -15.57 10.64 -20.99
N ALA A 488 -16.49 10.63 -20.03
CA ALA A 488 -16.52 9.67 -18.94
C ALA A 488 -17.96 9.28 -18.59
N TYR A 489 -18.14 8.04 -18.13
CA TYR A 489 -19.40 7.60 -17.55
C TYR A 489 -19.48 8.07 -16.10
N LEU A 490 -20.43 8.97 -15.85
CA LEU A 490 -20.67 9.59 -14.56
C LEU A 490 -21.98 9.06 -13.97
N ILE A 491 -22.13 9.12 -12.66
CA ILE A 491 -23.43 8.86 -12.03
C ILE A 491 -24.37 10.05 -12.31
N PRO A 492 -25.67 9.83 -12.60
CA PRO A 492 -26.62 10.91 -12.81
C PRO A 492 -26.77 11.85 -11.60
N GLU A 493 -26.57 11.32 -10.38
CA GLU A 493 -26.71 12.05 -9.13
C GLU A 493 -25.74 13.23 -9.03
N LEU A 494 -24.59 13.18 -9.72
CA LEU A 494 -23.66 14.31 -9.81
C LEU A 494 -24.34 15.57 -10.40
N PHE A 495 -25.31 15.39 -11.30
CA PHE A 495 -26.03 16.47 -12.00
C PHE A 495 -27.41 16.76 -11.41
N SER A 496 -27.81 16.07 -10.34
CA SER A 496 -29.13 16.24 -9.72
C SER A 496 -29.33 17.58 -8.99
N GLY A 497 -28.26 18.35 -8.76
CA GLY A 497 -28.32 19.63 -8.07
C GLY A 497 -28.47 19.54 -6.54
N SER A 498 -28.36 18.34 -5.95
CA SER A 498 -28.45 18.09 -4.49
C SER A 498 -27.29 18.65 -3.65
N GLY A 499 -26.36 19.39 -4.25
CA GLY A 499 -25.45 20.30 -3.52
C GLY A 499 -24.18 19.70 -2.91
N ARG A 500 -23.90 18.39 -3.07
CA ARG A 500 -22.66 17.75 -2.53
C ARG A 500 -21.98 16.78 -3.51
N ALA A 501 -22.19 17.00 -4.80
CA ALA A 501 -21.52 16.25 -5.85
C ALA A 501 -20.06 16.71 -6.00
N GLU A 502 -19.12 15.78 -5.91
CA GLU A 502 -17.69 16.03 -6.13
C GLU A 502 -17.15 15.04 -7.15
N LEU A 503 -16.37 15.53 -8.12
CA LEU A 503 -15.66 14.72 -9.08
C LEU A 503 -14.16 15.01 -8.97
N TYR A 504 -13.38 13.98 -8.68
CA TYR A 504 -11.92 14.05 -8.53
C TYR A 504 -11.24 13.29 -9.66
N LEU A 505 -10.41 13.99 -10.43
CA LEU A 505 -9.63 13.45 -11.53
C LEU A 505 -8.20 13.21 -11.05
N LYS A 506 -7.74 11.95 -11.06
CA LYS A 506 -6.40 11.58 -10.61
C LYS A 506 -5.47 11.47 -11.81
N TYR A 507 -4.50 12.38 -11.94
CA TYR A 507 -3.44 12.34 -12.95
C TYR A 507 -2.17 11.82 -12.30
N LEU A 508 -1.93 10.52 -12.41
CA LEU A 508 -0.88 9.84 -11.65
C LEU A 508 0.30 9.40 -12.53
N LYS A 509 0.27 9.61 -13.84
CA LYS A 509 1.34 9.20 -14.76
C LYS A 509 2.21 10.38 -15.16
N VAL A 510 3.53 10.29 -14.97
CA VAL A 510 4.51 11.08 -15.75
C VAL A 510 4.79 10.34 -17.06
N ASP A 511 5.31 11.03 -18.06
CA ASP A 511 5.75 10.42 -19.31
C ASP A 511 7.15 9.81 -19.13
N PRO A 512 7.29 8.49 -18.87
CA PRO A 512 8.59 7.92 -18.60
C PRO A 512 9.47 7.86 -19.86
N ARG A 513 8.87 7.94 -21.06
CA ARG A 513 9.56 7.71 -22.33
C ARG A 513 10.22 8.96 -22.91
N ARG A 514 9.86 10.16 -22.44
CA ARG A 514 10.31 11.42 -23.06
C ARG A 514 10.86 12.45 -22.06
N GLY A 515 11.00 12.11 -20.78
CA GLY A 515 11.46 13.07 -19.76
C GLY A 515 10.57 14.33 -19.66
N ARG A 516 9.33 14.25 -20.15
CA ARG A 516 8.41 15.38 -20.12
C ARG A 516 7.90 15.55 -18.69
N LYS A 517 8.17 16.73 -18.12
CA LYS A 517 7.74 17.16 -16.78
C LYS A 517 6.24 17.47 -16.77
N ALA A 518 5.43 16.41 -16.83
CA ALA A 518 3.97 16.53 -16.83
C ALA A 518 3.44 16.84 -15.43
N TRP A 519 2.33 17.56 -15.37
CA TRP A 519 1.58 17.79 -14.15
C TRP A 519 0.96 16.48 -13.66
N VAL A 520 1.17 16.21 -12.38
CA VAL A 520 0.59 15.11 -11.63
C VAL A 520 -0.15 15.67 -10.42
N GLY A 521 -1.27 15.05 -10.07
CA GLY A 521 -2.10 15.48 -8.96
C GLY A 521 -3.55 15.08 -9.09
N VAL A 522 -4.35 15.62 -8.16
CA VAL A 522 -5.81 15.42 -8.13
C VAL A 522 -6.48 16.74 -8.47
N LEU A 523 -7.30 16.74 -9.52
CA LEU A 523 -8.14 17.89 -9.89
C LEU A 523 -9.57 17.67 -9.41
N ARG A 524 -10.11 18.64 -8.68
CA ARG A 524 -11.55 18.70 -8.39
C ARG A 524 -12.25 19.38 -9.56
N ALA A 525 -13.10 18.64 -10.26
CA ALA A 525 -13.93 19.18 -11.34
C ALA A 525 -15.15 19.89 -10.77
N LYS A 526 -15.42 21.10 -11.28
CA LYS A 526 -16.69 21.81 -11.05
C LYS A 526 -17.77 21.15 -11.89
N ILE A 527 -18.91 20.81 -11.29
CA ILE A 527 -20.04 20.26 -12.02
C ILE A 527 -20.90 21.43 -12.53
N SER A 528 -21.11 21.50 -13.84
CA SER A 528 -21.98 22.50 -14.46
C SER A 528 -23.30 21.85 -14.87
N LEU A 529 -24.43 22.42 -14.44
CA LEU A 529 -25.74 21.92 -14.80
C LEU A 529 -26.13 22.38 -16.20
N ALA A 530 -26.80 21.52 -16.97
CA ALA A 530 -27.22 21.84 -18.34
C ALA A 530 -28.08 23.12 -18.43
N LYS A 531 -28.78 23.49 -17.35
CA LYS A 531 -29.59 24.72 -17.25
C LYS A 531 -28.76 26.01 -17.30
N ASP A 532 -27.45 25.95 -17.03
CA ASP A 532 -26.54 27.09 -17.07
C ASP A 532 -25.93 27.33 -18.47
N ARG A 533 -26.28 26.50 -19.47
CA ARG A 533 -25.86 26.74 -20.86
C ARG A 533 -26.57 27.98 -21.41
N LYS A 534 -25.88 29.12 -21.46
CA LYS A 534 -26.15 30.09 -22.53
C LYS A 534 -25.91 29.37 -23.86
N PRO A 535 -26.87 29.35 -24.80
CA PRO A 535 -26.65 28.75 -26.11
C PRO A 535 -25.40 29.38 -26.72
N SER A 536 -24.41 28.54 -27.03
CA SER A 536 -23.19 28.97 -27.70
C SER A 536 -23.58 29.61 -29.03
N THR A 537 -23.26 30.88 -29.21
CA THR A 537 -23.40 31.60 -30.49
C THR A 537 -22.31 31.21 -31.50
N ALA A 538 -21.54 30.15 -31.24
CA ALA A 538 -20.63 29.60 -32.22
C ALA A 538 -21.45 29.08 -33.40
N SER A 539 -21.28 29.73 -34.55
CA SER A 539 -21.84 29.29 -35.83
C SER A 539 -21.56 27.80 -36.04
N PRO A 540 -22.52 27.02 -36.57
CA PRO A 540 -22.28 25.63 -36.90
C PRO A 540 -21.05 25.54 -37.82
N PRO A 541 -20.19 24.52 -37.66
CA PRO A 541 -19.07 24.32 -38.56
C PRO A 541 -19.61 24.28 -40.00
N GLU A 542 -19.06 25.14 -40.87
CA GLU A 542 -19.37 25.12 -42.30
C GLU A 542 -19.25 23.69 -42.81
N ALA A 543 -20.30 23.23 -43.48
CA ALA A 543 -20.29 21.92 -44.12
C ALA A 543 -19.05 21.83 -45.02
N PRO A 544 -18.28 20.72 -44.97
CA PRO A 544 -17.13 20.57 -45.85
C PRO A 544 -17.58 20.71 -47.31
N PRO A 545 -16.82 21.41 -48.15
CA PRO A 545 -17.22 21.64 -49.54
C PRO A 545 -17.40 20.30 -50.23
N CYS A 546 -18.60 20.07 -50.79
CA CYS A 546 -18.85 18.98 -51.69
C CYS A 546 -17.91 19.13 -52.89
N LEU A 547 -16.98 18.19 -53.05
CA LEU A 547 -16.19 18.04 -54.27
C LEU A 547 -17.15 17.72 -55.42
N GLN A 548 -17.20 18.60 -56.42
CA GLN A 548 -17.78 18.31 -57.74
C GLN A 548 -16.72 17.68 -58.64
#